data_AF-T1I7H1-F1
#
_entry.id   AF-T1I7H1-F1
#
_cell.length_a   1.000
_cell.length_b   1.000
_cell.length_c   1.000
_cell.angle_alpha   90.00
_cell.angle_beta   90.00
_cell.angle_gamma   90.00
#
_symmetry.space_group_name_H-M   'P 1'
#
loop_
_entity.id
_entity.type
_entity.pdbx_description
1 polymer ?
#
loop_
_entity_poly.entity_id
_entity_poly.type
_entity_poly.pdbx_seq_one_letter_code
_entity_poly.pdbx_strand_id
1 'polypeptide(L)'
;MADFNQIKIDITVLTQQLHVPERLEGLGRPLTQEDFTSYKQSCEDKLLVIHNRLKELIMESYNEVISNACIEKDEKLSVVHLLILCGEHSALEYWSSHITMEITKKIADQLLQLFHKNTVEELIMGSRFIFKNALLELRPKLLLSTWKCNPAAVLCYHWLLMKVRAPFLNEYLSDVLPTALIITDDFEEPNRLRGLKCITHIVNNVTKADLQMYGQCDVILEALQPILYCREVDLLEQFLVCFVTIMRKMDQPSYSNNLSVVFFFKLQVKK
;
A
#
# COMPACT_ATOMS: atom_id res chain seq x y z
N MET A 1 18.32 20.59 27.02
CA MET A 1 18.24 19.21 26.51
C MET A 1 16.86 18.69 26.83
N ALA A 2 15.89 18.92 25.94
CA ALA A 2 14.73 18.03 25.93
C ALA A 2 15.29 16.63 25.68
N ASP A 3 14.87 15.64 26.45
CA ASP A 3 15.42 14.29 26.36
C ASP A 3 15.10 13.74 24.95
N PHE A 4 16.13 13.46 24.16
CA PHE A 4 16.02 12.95 22.79
C PHE A 4 15.11 11.72 22.71
N ASN A 5 15.08 10.93 23.79
CA ASN A 5 14.17 9.79 23.94
C ASN A 5 12.71 10.21 24.17
N GLN A 6 12.46 11.30 24.90
CA GLN A 6 11.11 11.84 25.09
C GLN A 6 10.52 12.34 23.76
N ILE A 7 11.31 13.00 22.91
CA ILE A 7 10.83 13.47 21.60
C ILE A 7 10.44 12.29 20.71
N LYS A 8 11.21 11.19 20.73
CA LYS A 8 10.91 9.96 19.98
C LYS A 8 9.65 9.24 20.46
N ILE A 9 9.49 9.10 21.78
CA ILE A 9 8.30 8.49 22.39
C ILE A 9 7.06 9.30 22.00
N ASP A 10 7.13 10.63 22.13
CA ASP A 10 6.03 11.51 21.79
C ASP A 10 5.65 11.42 20.30
N ILE A 11 6.62 11.38 19.37
CA ILE A 11 6.33 11.20 17.94
C ILE A 11 5.62 9.88 17.67
N THR A 12 6.04 8.80 18.33
CA THR A 12 5.43 7.47 18.15
C THR A 12 3.97 7.48 18.59
N VAL A 13 3.70 8.01 19.78
CA VAL A 13 2.34 8.13 20.33
C VAL A 13 1.46 9.03 19.46
N LEU A 14 1.98 10.20 19.07
CA LEU A 14 1.24 11.14 18.22
C LEU A 14 0.91 10.53 16.85
N THR A 15 1.84 9.79 16.26
CA THR A 15 1.64 9.14 14.96
C THR A 15 0.58 8.06 15.05
N GLN A 16 0.61 7.23 16.09
CA GLN A 16 -0.40 6.18 16.29
C GLN A 16 -1.82 6.74 16.46
N GLN A 17 -1.96 7.89 17.12
CA GLN A 17 -3.24 8.58 17.29
C GLN A 17 -3.74 9.28 16.00
N LEU A 18 -2.88 9.44 15.00
CA LEU A 18 -3.16 10.20 13.79
C LEU A 18 -3.50 9.33 12.58
N HIS A 19 -3.34 8.00 12.71
CA HIS A 19 -3.84 7.05 11.72
C HIS A 19 -5.33 7.29 11.49
N VAL A 20 -5.73 7.23 10.23
CA VAL A 20 -7.12 7.46 9.83
C VAL A 20 -8.02 6.41 10.51
N PRO A 21 -9.10 6.85 11.19
CA PRO A 21 -9.96 5.94 11.94
C PRO A 21 -10.75 5.02 11.02
N GLU A 22 -11.07 3.84 11.55
CA GLU A 22 -12.01 2.91 10.93
C GLU A 22 -13.42 3.50 10.85
N ARG A 23 -14.12 3.26 9.74
CA ARG A 23 -15.50 3.69 9.50
C ARG A 23 -16.40 2.50 9.18
N LEU A 24 -17.19 2.07 10.16
CA LEU A 24 -18.07 0.90 10.06
C LEU A 24 -19.16 1.06 8.99
N GLU A 25 -19.50 2.31 8.64
CA GLU A 25 -20.43 2.65 7.57
C GLU A 25 -20.03 2.03 6.23
N GLY A 26 -18.73 1.79 6.00
CA GLY A 26 -18.18 1.17 4.80
C GLY A 26 -18.66 -0.26 4.53
N LEU A 27 -19.25 -0.96 5.52
CA LEU A 27 -19.87 -2.28 5.31
C LEU A 27 -21.25 -2.18 4.67
N GLY A 28 -22.00 -1.12 4.99
CA GLY A 28 -23.40 -0.98 4.57
C GLY A 28 -23.58 -0.05 3.37
N ARG A 29 -22.68 0.92 3.18
CA ARG A 29 -22.70 1.87 2.07
C ARG A 29 -21.29 2.34 1.70
N PRO A 30 -21.10 2.90 0.49
CA PRO A 30 -19.90 3.65 0.17
C PRO A 30 -19.67 4.81 1.15
N LEU A 31 -18.40 5.04 1.48
CA LEU A 31 -17.98 6.14 2.37
C LEU A 31 -18.01 7.48 1.64
N THR A 32 -18.23 8.56 2.38
CA THR A 32 -18.29 9.93 1.86
C THR A 32 -17.33 10.84 2.63
N GLN A 33 -17.20 12.10 2.17
CA GLN A 33 -16.38 13.09 2.87
C GLN A 33 -16.89 13.38 4.29
N GLU A 34 -18.20 13.32 4.52
CA GLU A 34 -18.82 13.63 5.81
C GLU A 34 -18.33 12.68 6.91
N ASP A 35 -18.11 11.41 6.54
CA ASP A 35 -17.61 10.35 7.43
C ASP A 35 -16.23 10.69 8.03
N PHE A 36 -15.47 11.62 7.42
CA PHE A 36 -14.13 12.00 7.87
C PHE A 36 -14.01 13.45 8.38
N THR A 37 -15.11 14.17 8.51
CA THR A 37 -15.10 15.59 8.90
C THR A 37 -14.41 15.84 10.23
N SER A 38 -14.74 15.05 11.26
CA SER A 38 -14.15 15.17 12.60
C SER A 38 -12.65 14.89 12.62
N TYR A 39 -12.20 13.93 11.80
CA TYR A 39 -10.78 13.62 11.65
C TYR A 39 -10.04 14.78 11.00
N LYS A 40 -10.55 15.30 9.88
CA LYS A 40 -9.95 16.39 9.11
C LYS A 40 -9.70 17.64 9.94
N GLN A 41 -10.64 18.02 10.80
CA GLN A 41 -10.56 19.22 11.63
C GLN A 41 -9.35 19.27 12.57
N SER A 42 -8.82 18.11 12.99
CA SER A 42 -7.67 18.05 13.92
C SER A 42 -6.40 17.48 13.29
N CYS A 43 -6.50 16.93 12.07
CA CYS A 43 -5.39 16.21 11.45
C CYS A 43 -4.24 17.15 11.06
N GLU A 44 -4.56 18.30 10.46
CA GLU A 44 -3.56 19.25 9.96
C GLU A 44 -2.65 19.78 11.08
N ASP A 45 -3.24 20.24 12.19
CA ASP A 45 -2.48 20.76 13.34
C ASP A 45 -1.56 19.69 13.95
N LYS A 46 -2.07 18.46 14.10
CA LYS A 46 -1.29 17.34 14.65
C LYS A 46 -0.16 16.91 13.72
N LEU A 47 -0.40 16.89 12.40
CA LEU A 47 0.64 16.63 11.40
C LEU A 47 1.74 17.69 11.46
N LEU A 48 1.38 18.96 11.63
CA LEU A 48 2.33 20.06 11.75
C LEU A 48 3.20 19.92 13.02
N VAL A 49 2.61 19.48 14.13
CA VAL A 49 3.37 19.17 15.37
C VAL A 49 4.40 18.06 15.13
N ILE A 50 4.02 16.97 14.44
CA ILE A 50 4.94 15.88 14.10
C ILE A 50 6.07 16.39 13.20
N HIS A 51 5.72 17.14 12.14
CA HIS A 51 6.69 17.72 11.21
C HIS A 51 7.73 18.61 11.92
N ASN A 52 7.27 19.48 12.83
CA ASN A 52 8.15 20.39 13.58
C ASN A 52 9.07 19.61 14.53
N ARG A 53 8.55 18.60 15.26
CA ARG A 53 9.36 17.75 16.13
C ARG A 53 10.42 16.94 15.37
N LEU A 54 10.06 16.40 14.20
CA LEU A 54 11.03 15.73 13.32
C LEU A 54 12.11 16.70 12.83
N LYS A 55 11.73 17.95 12.54
CA LYS A 55 12.69 18.99 12.14
C LYS A 55 13.68 19.29 13.25
N GLU A 56 13.20 19.41 14.48
CA GLU A 56 14.04 19.60 15.68
C GLU A 56 15.02 18.43 15.84
N LEU A 57 14.55 17.19 15.71
CA LEU A 57 15.42 15.99 15.76
C LEU A 57 16.50 15.99 14.67
N ILE A 58 16.17 16.41 13.44
CA ILE A 58 17.15 16.51 12.35
C ILE A 58 18.22 17.56 12.66
N MET A 59 17.80 18.73 13.17
CA MET A 59 18.73 19.81 13.52
C MET A 59 19.65 19.41 14.67
N GLU A 60 19.15 18.67 15.66
CA GLU A 60 19.96 18.15 16.77
C GLU A 60 20.91 17.05 16.32
N SER A 61 20.45 16.11 15.49
CA SER A 61 21.27 15.01 14.97
C SER A 61 22.34 15.45 13.96
N TYR A 62 22.19 16.57 13.26
CA TYR A 62 23.28 17.10 12.41
C TYR A 62 24.53 17.49 13.22
N ASN A 63 24.39 17.71 14.53
CA ASN A 63 25.50 18.04 15.42
C ASN A 63 26.18 16.79 16.03
N GLU A 64 25.57 15.61 15.93
CA GLU A 64 26.16 14.34 16.39
C GLU A 64 26.31 13.38 15.20
N VAL A 65 27.52 12.88 14.95
CA VAL A 65 27.76 11.93 13.85
C VAL A 65 27.05 10.60 14.17
N ILE A 66 25.76 10.49 13.84
CA ILE A 66 25.00 9.25 13.99
C ILE A 66 25.41 8.33 12.82
N SER A 67 26.41 7.50 13.12
CA SER A 67 26.69 6.27 12.39
C SER A 67 25.40 5.45 12.28
N ASN A 68 25.03 5.06 11.06
CA ASN A 68 23.90 4.20 10.67
C ASN A 68 23.90 2.79 11.33
N ALA A 69 24.66 2.54 12.40
CA ALA A 69 24.92 1.21 12.93
C ALA A 69 24.03 0.76 14.11
N CYS A 70 23.32 1.64 14.82
CA CYS A 70 22.54 1.22 16.00
C CYS A 70 21.21 2.00 16.13
N ILE A 71 20.31 1.88 15.15
CA ILE A 71 18.91 2.31 15.35
C ILE A 71 18.19 1.18 16.09
N GLU A 72 17.71 1.47 17.30
CA GLU A 72 17.02 0.51 18.16
C GLU A 72 15.71 0.03 17.51
N LYS A 73 15.21 -1.12 17.95
CA LYS A 73 13.99 -1.73 17.37
C LYS A 73 12.79 -0.78 17.46
N ASP A 74 12.66 -0.04 18.56
CA ASP A 74 11.54 0.85 18.83
C ASP A 74 11.55 2.08 17.90
N GLU A 75 12.74 2.59 17.58
CA GLU A 75 12.90 3.69 16.62
C GLU A 75 12.50 3.28 15.20
N LYS A 76 12.80 2.02 14.82
CA LYS A 76 12.35 1.47 13.52
C LYS A 76 10.83 1.32 13.47
N LEU A 77 10.16 1.08 14.59
CA LEU A 77 8.69 1.05 14.64
C LEU A 77 8.08 2.44 14.50
N SER A 78 8.68 3.48 15.08
CA SER A 78 8.27 4.86 14.86
C SER A 78 8.32 5.23 13.37
N VAL A 79 9.39 4.83 12.68
CA VAL A 79 9.54 5.02 11.23
C VAL A 79 8.46 4.28 10.45
N VAL A 80 8.12 3.05 10.86
CA VAL A 80 7.03 2.29 10.25
C VAL A 80 5.71 3.04 10.38
N HIS A 81 5.37 3.55 11.56
CA HIS A 81 4.13 4.31 11.75
C HIS A 81 4.13 5.62 10.95
N LEU A 82 5.25 6.33 10.89
CA LEU A 82 5.34 7.56 10.08
C LEU A 82 5.20 7.26 8.58
N LEU A 83 5.79 6.15 8.10
CA LEU A 83 5.59 5.71 6.72
C LEU A 83 4.16 5.30 6.44
N ILE A 84 3.49 4.63 7.38
CA ILE A 84 2.06 4.30 7.24
C ILE A 84 1.26 5.59 7.11
N LEU A 85 1.51 6.58 7.97
CA LEU A 85 0.85 7.88 7.92
C LEU A 85 1.09 8.61 6.58
N CYS A 86 2.32 8.59 6.06
CA CYS A 86 2.62 9.10 4.71
C CYS A 86 1.84 8.34 3.62
N GLY A 87 1.70 7.03 3.74
CA GLY A 87 0.93 6.21 2.81
C GLY A 87 -0.57 6.48 2.86
N GLU A 88 -1.13 6.65 4.07
CA GLU A 88 -2.54 7.00 4.28
C GLU A 88 -2.88 8.39 3.68
N HIS A 89 -1.92 9.30 3.57
CA HIS A 89 -2.08 10.63 2.97
C HIS A 89 -1.37 10.77 1.61
N SER A 90 -1.07 9.65 0.94
CA SER A 90 -0.31 9.67 -0.32
C SER A 90 -1.09 10.20 -1.54
N ALA A 91 -2.41 10.30 -1.43
CA ALA A 91 -3.32 10.78 -2.47
C ALA A 91 -4.47 11.60 -1.86
N LEU A 92 -5.13 12.40 -2.71
CA LEU A 92 -6.31 13.16 -2.31
C LEU A 92 -7.53 12.24 -2.22
N GLU A 93 -8.03 12.03 -1.01
CA GLU A 93 -9.10 11.11 -0.65
C GLU A 93 -10.06 11.77 0.37
N TYR A 94 -11.11 11.07 0.77
CA TYR A 94 -12.16 11.61 1.65
C TYR A 94 -11.66 12.10 3.01
N TRP A 95 -10.55 11.56 3.53
CA TRP A 95 -9.94 11.95 4.82
C TRP A 95 -8.75 12.91 4.69
N SER A 96 -8.27 13.19 3.48
CA SER A 96 -7.11 14.06 3.24
C SER A 96 -7.49 15.40 2.61
N SER A 97 -6.55 16.33 2.71
CA SER A 97 -6.54 17.66 2.08
C SER A 97 -5.18 17.88 1.41
N HIS A 98 -5.09 18.85 0.48
CA HIS A 98 -3.80 19.24 -0.11
C HIS A 98 -2.76 19.61 0.96
N ILE A 99 -3.19 20.20 2.07
CA ILE A 99 -2.32 20.59 3.20
C ILE A 99 -1.78 19.33 3.89
N THR A 100 -2.64 18.38 4.26
CA THR A 100 -2.20 17.11 4.89
C THR A 100 -1.22 16.33 3.99
N MET A 101 -1.46 16.30 2.67
CA MET A 101 -0.56 15.66 1.70
C MET A 101 0.81 16.36 1.64
N GLU A 102 0.82 17.71 1.66
CA GLU A 102 2.06 18.47 1.63
C GLU A 102 2.88 18.27 2.92
N ILE A 103 2.24 18.29 4.09
CA ILE A 103 2.92 18.06 5.36
C ILE A 103 3.46 16.64 5.44
N THR A 104 2.68 15.63 5.04
CA THR A 104 3.15 14.23 5.06
C THR A 104 4.25 13.96 4.03
N LYS A 105 4.26 14.67 2.90
CA LYS A 105 5.41 14.66 1.97
C LYS A 105 6.67 15.24 2.62
N LYS A 106 6.55 16.37 3.33
CA LYS A 106 7.67 16.96 4.09
C LYS A 106 8.17 16.01 5.19
N ILE A 107 7.27 15.31 5.88
CA ILE A 107 7.61 14.27 6.85
C ILE A 107 8.38 13.12 6.17
N ALA A 108 7.95 12.67 4.99
CA ALA A 108 8.69 11.66 4.24
C ALA A 108 10.11 12.14 3.86
N ASP A 109 10.25 13.39 3.38
CA ASP A 109 11.54 13.98 3.05
C ASP A 109 12.46 14.07 4.29
N GLN A 110 11.90 14.39 5.45
CA GLN A 110 12.61 14.39 6.74
C GLN A 110 13.10 12.99 7.13
N LEU A 111 12.28 11.95 6.94
CA LEU A 111 12.72 10.57 7.14
C LEU A 111 13.86 10.21 6.19
N LEU A 112 13.79 10.61 4.92
CA LEU A 112 14.87 10.36 3.97
C LEU A 112 16.19 11.02 4.40
N GLN A 113 16.13 12.24 4.92
CA GLN A 113 17.28 12.95 5.48
C GLN A 113 17.88 12.22 6.69
N LEU A 114 17.04 11.80 7.65
CA LEU A 114 17.46 11.08 8.85
C LEU A 114 18.17 9.76 8.53
N PHE A 115 17.74 9.07 7.48
CA PHE A 115 18.28 7.75 7.09
C PHE A 115 19.31 7.84 5.95
N HIS A 116 19.67 9.06 5.52
CA HIS A 116 20.56 9.31 4.39
C HIS A 116 20.15 8.53 3.12
N LYS A 117 18.86 8.58 2.78
CA LYS A 117 18.27 7.97 1.57
C LYS A 117 17.81 9.05 0.61
N ASN A 118 17.76 8.73 -0.68
CA ASN A 118 17.29 9.67 -1.70
C ASN A 118 15.81 9.49 -2.02
N THR A 119 15.28 8.28 -1.79
CA THR A 119 13.91 7.91 -2.16
C THR A 119 13.26 7.04 -1.08
N VAL A 120 11.94 7.08 -1.01
CA VAL A 120 11.16 6.22 -0.10
C VAL A 120 11.36 4.74 -0.45
N GLU A 121 11.50 4.44 -1.73
CA GLU A 121 11.86 3.14 -2.27
C GLU A 121 13.17 2.61 -1.65
N GLU A 122 14.23 3.43 -1.61
CA GLU A 122 15.51 3.08 -0.97
C GLU A 122 15.38 2.86 0.54
N LEU A 123 14.53 3.65 1.22
CA LEU A 123 14.29 3.48 2.66
C LEU A 123 13.57 2.16 2.95
N ILE A 124 12.51 1.86 2.21
CA ILE A 124 11.69 0.64 2.38
C ILE A 124 12.50 -0.60 2.02
N MET A 125 13.15 -0.63 0.84
CA MET A 125 13.91 -1.79 0.38
C MET A 125 15.26 -1.94 1.08
N GLY A 126 15.81 -0.86 1.64
CA GLY A 126 17.03 -0.89 2.44
C GLY A 126 16.86 -1.57 3.80
N SER A 127 15.62 -1.82 4.24
CA SER A 127 15.32 -2.45 5.52
C SER A 127 14.13 -3.39 5.42
N ARG A 128 14.39 -4.71 5.38
CA ARG A 128 13.35 -5.75 5.45
C ARG A 128 12.42 -5.56 6.65
N PHE A 129 12.95 -5.03 7.75
CA PHE A 129 12.16 -4.71 8.93
C PHE A 129 11.05 -3.70 8.62
N ILE A 130 11.35 -2.62 7.89
CA ILE A 130 10.38 -1.54 7.65
C ILE A 130 9.18 -2.06 6.84
N PHE A 131 9.43 -2.67 5.68
CA PHE A 131 8.34 -3.15 4.83
C PHE A 131 7.52 -4.23 5.52
N LYS A 132 8.19 -5.22 6.13
CA LYS A 132 7.52 -6.32 6.82
C LYS A 132 6.62 -5.82 7.95
N ASN A 133 7.13 -4.93 8.82
CA ASN A 133 6.33 -4.43 9.93
C ASN A 133 5.21 -3.50 9.45
N ALA A 134 5.41 -2.71 8.40
CA ALA A 134 4.32 -1.94 7.81
C ALA A 134 3.18 -2.83 7.31
N LEU A 135 3.49 -3.94 6.64
CA LEU A 135 2.47 -4.93 6.24
C LEU A 135 1.80 -5.59 7.44
N LEU A 136 2.54 -5.92 8.50
CA LEU A 136 1.99 -6.53 9.72
C LEU A 136 1.01 -5.58 10.44
N GLU A 137 1.36 -4.30 10.56
CA GLU A 137 0.51 -3.26 11.16
C GLU A 137 -0.76 -3.02 10.34
N LEU A 138 -0.68 -3.07 9.01
CA LEU A 138 -1.83 -2.90 8.12
C LEU A 138 -2.71 -4.15 8.02
N ARG A 139 -2.15 -5.36 8.22
CA ARG A 139 -2.85 -6.63 8.04
C ARG A 139 -4.23 -6.72 8.71
N PRO A 140 -4.42 -6.38 10.00
CA PRO A 140 -5.74 -6.47 10.64
C PRO A 140 -6.77 -5.54 10.01
N LYS A 141 -6.34 -4.44 9.37
CA LYS A 141 -7.22 -3.51 8.66
C LYS A 141 -7.56 -4.00 7.25
N LEU A 142 -6.73 -4.85 6.65
CA LEU A 142 -6.81 -5.29 5.25
C LEU A 142 -7.40 -6.70 5.06
N LEU A 143 -8.06 -7.26 6.07
CA LEU A 143 -8.76 -8.53 5.97
C LEU A 143 -10.06 -8.37 5.18
N LEU A 144 -10.57 -9.50 4.66
CA LEU A 144 -11.80 -9.55 3.86
C LEU A 144 -13.00 -8.84 4.53
N SER A 145 -13.11 -8.93 5.86
CA SER A 145 -14.21 -8.35 6.63
C SER A 145 -13.98 -6.90 7.09
N THR A 146 -12.76 -6.35 6.95
CA THR A 146 -12.39 -5.06 7.56
C THR A 146 -11.94 -4.01 6.55
N TRP A 147 -11.43 -4.42 5.38
CA TRP A 147 -10.77 -3.52 4.44
C TRP A 147 -11.65 -2.35 3.97
N LYS A 148 -12.95 -2.58 3.80
CA LYS A 148 -13.92 -1.54 3.41
C LYS A 148 -14.09 -0.45 4.45
N CYS A 149 -13.92 -0.77 5.72
CA CYS A 149 -13.97 0.20 6.80
C CYS A 149 -12.67 0.99 6.94
N ASN A 150 -11.61 0.57 6.25
CA ASN A 150 -10.26 1.09 6.38
C ASN A 150 -9.69 1.55 5.03
N PRO A 151 -10.35 2.49 4.31
CA PRO A 151 -9.92 2.91 2.98
C PRO A 151 -8.53 3.56 2.96
N ALA A 152 -8.12 4.19 4.07
CA ALA A 152 -6.77 4.72 4.22
C ALA A 152 -5.70 3.62 4.29
N ALA A 153 -5.99 2.51 4.97
CA ALA A 153 -5.11 1.36 4.99
C ALA A 153 -4.96 0.75 3.58
N VAL A 154 -6.04 0.72 2.80
CA VAL A 154 -6.04 0.28 1.40
C VAL A 154 -5.16 1.18 0.54
N LEU A 155 -5.30 2.51 0.68
CA LEU A 155 -4.43 3.46 -0.02
C LEU A 155 -2.96 3.28 0.39
N CYS A 156 -2.69 3.16 1.70
CA CYS A 156 -1.35 2.96 2.24
C CYS A 156 -0.72 1.66 1.72
N TYR A 157 -1.47 0.56 1.72
CA TYR A 157 -1.06 -0.71 1.12
C TYR A 157 -0.68 -0.56 -0.35
N HIS A 158 -1.56 0.06 -1.14
CA HIS A 158 -1.29 0.33 -2.56
C HIS A 158 -0.01 1.16 -2.72
N TRP A 159 0.13 2.26 -1.97
CA TRP A 159 1.29 3.13 -2.02
C TRP A 159 2.58 2.38 -1.68
N LEU A 160 2.62 1.64 -0.56
CA LEU A 160 3.78 0.85 -0.15
C LEU A 160 4.15 -0.21 -1.19
N LEU A 161 3.16 -0.94 -1.72
CA LEU A 161 3.40 -1.98 -2.72
C LEU A 161 4.08 -1.40 -3.97
N MET A 162 3.63 -0.24 -4.46
CA MET A 162 4.21 0.42 -5.64
C MET A 162 5.67 0.86 -5.44
N LYS A 163 6.15 0.94 -4.20
CA LYS A 163 7.53 1.30 -3.85
C LYS A 163 8.50 0.13 -3.84
N VAL A 164 7.99 -1.10 -3.89
CA VAL A 164 8.81 -2.32 -3.78
C VAL A 164 8.90 -3.02 -5.12
N ARG A 165 10.10 -3.44 -5.51
CA ARG A 165 10.39 -4.07 -6.81
C ARG A 165 11.09 -5.41 -6.67
N ALA A 166 11.24 -6.12 -7.78
CA ALA A 166 12.07 -7.33 -7.84
C ALA A 166 13.54 -7.03 -7.47
N PRO A 167 14.27 -7.94 -6.80
CA PRO A 167 13.81 -9.23 -6.28
C PRO A 167 13.17 -9.14 -4.87
N PHE A 168 13.16 -7.96 -4.24
CA PHE A 168 12.70 -7.79 -2.86
C PHE A 168 11.25 -8.24 -2.67
N LEU A 169 10.37 -7.95 -3.64
CA LEU A 169 8.95 -8.33 -3.56
C LEU A 169 8.69 -9.84 -3.53
N ASN A 170 9.60 -10.66 -4.07
CA ASN A 170 9.45 -12.12 -4.12
C ASN A 170 9.18 -12.69 -2.72
N GLU A 171 9.91 -12.19 -1.72
CA GLU A 171 9.85 -12.68 -0.33
C GLU A 171 8.53 -12.35 0.37
N TYR A 172 7.72 -11.46 -0.21
CA TYR A 172 6.48 -10.95 0.37
C TYR A 172 5.26 -11.28 -0.48
N LEU A 173 5.39 -12.11 -1.52
CA LEU A 173 4.29 -12.44 -2.43
C LEU A 173 3.05 -12.94 -1.68
N SER A 174 3.25 -13.84 -0.70
CA SER A 174 2.18 -14.38 0.16
C SER A 174 1.56 -13.35 1.11
N ASP A 175 2.26 -12.26 1.41
CA ASP A 175 1.76 -11.20 2.29
C ASP A 175 0.97 -10.14 1.53
N VAL A 176 1.35 -9.84 0.28
CA VAL A 176 0.72 -8.75 -0.50
C VAL A 176 -0.41 -9.26 -1.40
N LEU A 177 -0.24 -10.41 -2.05
CA LEU A 177 -1.20 -10.87 -3.06
C LEU A 177 -2.64 -11.06 -2.50
N PRO A 178 -2.86 -11.62 -1.31
CA PRO A 178 -4.22 -11.79 -0.78
C PRO A 178 -5.01 -10.48 -0.70
N THR A 179 -4.40 -9.40 -0.23
CA THR A 179 -5.06 -8.09 -0.15
C THR A 179 -5.36 -7.52 -1.53
N ALA A 180 -4.46 -7.67 -2.50
CA ALA A 180 -4.74 -7.23 -3.88
C ALA A 180 -5.95 -7.96 -4.47
N LEU A 181 -6.08 -9.27 -4.24
CA LEU A 181 -7.21 -10.08 -4.71
C LEU A 181 -8.53 -9.67 -4.05
N ILE A 182 -8.53 -9.47 -2.72
CA ILE A 182 -9.71 -9.00 -1.97
C ILE A 182 -10.24 -7.68 -2.53
N ILE A 183 -9.34 -6.73 -2.83
CA ILE A 183 -9.71 -5.42 -3.37
C ILE A 183 -10.24 -5.54 -4.82
N THR A 184 -9.66 -6.45 -5.62
CA THR A 184 -10.10 -6.68 -7.01
C THR A 184 -11.48 -7.31 -7.12
N ASP A 185 -11.89 -8.12 -6.13
CA ASP A 185 -13.19 -8.80 -6.07
C ASP A 185 -14.34 -7.85 -5.67
N ASP A 186 -14.05 -6.59 -5.36
CA ASP A 186 -15.06 -5.64 -4.96
C ASP A 186 -16.06 -5.31 -6.09
N PHE A 187 -17.24 -4.80 -5.73
CA PHE A 187 -18.20 -4.31 -6.72
C PHE A 187 -17.95 -2.86 -7.16
N GLU A 188 -17.25 -2.05 -6.36
CA GLU A 188 -16.98 -0.65 -6.70
C GLU A 188 -15.80 -0.53 -7.66
N GLU A 189 -16.04 0.06 -8.84
CA GLU A 189 -15.04 0.21 -9.90
C GLU A 189 -13.68 0.78 -9.43
N PRO A 190 -13.62 1.86 -8.61
CA PRO A 190 -12.34 2.41 -8.16
C PRO A 190 -11.48 1.41 -7.37
N ASN A 191 -12.12 0.57 -6.55
CA ASN A 191 -11.44 -0.46 -5.78
C ASN A 191 -10.90 -1.54 -6.71
N ARG A 192 -11.74 -2.03 -7.61
CA ARG A 192 -11.34 -3.05 -8.61
C ARG A 192 -10.15 -2.60 -9.43
N LEU A 193 -10.15 -1.35 -9.88
CA LEU A 193 -9.05 -0.76 -10.64
C LEU A 193 -7.76 -0.68 -9.82
N ARG A 194 -7.85 -0.27 -8.55
CA ARG A 194 -6.72 -0.22 -7.62
C ARG A 194 -6.15 -1.62 -7.37
N GLY A 195 -7.00 -2.61 -7.12
CA GLY A 195 -6.62 -4.00 -6.95
C GLY A 195 -5.91 -4.57 -8.18
N LEU A 196 -6.47 -4.33 -9.38
CA LEU A 196 -5.84 -4.73 -10.65
C LEU A 196 -4.45 -4.13 -10.86
N LYS A 197 -4.27 -2.85 -10.52
CA LYS A 197 -2.96 -2.19 -10.57
C LYS A 197 -1.98 -2.86 -9.61
N CYS A 198 -2.42 -3.21 -8.40
CA CYS A 198 -1.62 -3.97 -7.44
C CYS A 198 -1.20 -5.34 -7.99
N ILE A 199 -2.15 -6.13 -8.52
CA ILE A 199 -1.86 -7.44 -9.13
C ILE A 199 -0.86 -7.29 -10.28
N THR A 200 -1.08 -6.33 -11.17
CA THR A 200 -0.18 -6.05 -12.30
C THR A 200 1.24 -5.75 -11.84
N HIS A 201 1.38 -4.91 -10.80
CA HIS A 201 2.67 -4.58 -10.21
C HIS A 201 3.35 -5.79 -9.58
N ILE A 202 2.59 -6.60 -8.82
CA ILE A 202 3.09 -7.84 -8.22
C ILE A 202 3.66 -8.75 -9.30
N VAL A 203 2.85 -9.12 -10.31
CA VAL A 203 3.27 -10.05 -11.38
C VAL A 203 4.51 -9.57 -12.13
N ASN A 204 4.64 -8.25 -12.35
CA ASN A 204 5.84 -7.66 -12.96
C ASN A 204 7.09 -7.79 -12.07
N ASN A 205 6.91 -7.71 -10.75
CA ASN A 205 8.01 -7.61 -9.78
C ASN A 205 8.26 -8.90 -9.00
N VAL A 206 7.64 -10.02 -9.38
CA VAL A 206 8.01 -11.35 -8.87
C VAL A 206 8.53 -12.27 -9.96
N THR A 207 9.31 -13.29 -9.55
CA THR A 207 9.82 -14.25 -10.53
C THR A 207 8.70 -15.16 -11.02
N LYS A 208 8.93 -15.74 -12.20
CA LYS A 208 8.04 -16.78 -12.74
C LYS A 208 7.92 -17.98 -11.80
N ALA A 209 9.04 -18.43 -11.24
CA ALA A 209 9.06 -19.56 -10.31
C ALA A 209 8.18 -19.27 -9.08
N ASP A 210 8.28 -18.08 -8.49
CA ASP A 210 7.47 -17.70 -7.33
C ASP A 210 5.97 -17.60 -7.65
N LEU A 211 5.60 -17.15 -8.86
CA LEU A 211 4.20 -17.14 -9.31
C LEU A 211 3.63 -18.52 -9.60
N GLN A 212 4.47 -19.45 -10.09
CA GLN A 212 4.05 -20.82 -10.37
C GLN A 212 3.96 -21.66 -9.09
N MET A 213 4.82 -21.38 -8.11
CA MET A 213 4.72 -22.00 -6.80
C MET A 213 3.33 -21.79 -6.20
N TYR A 214 2.76 -22.86 -5.65
CA TYR A 214 1.44 -22.85 -5.02
C TYR A 214 0.28 -22.38 -5.92
N GLY A 215 0.45 -22.36 -7.25
CA GLY A 215 -0.62 -22.04 -8.18
C GLY A 215 -1.08 -20.58 -8.16
N GLN A 216 -0.23 -19.62 -7.80
CA GLN A 216 -0.63 -18.20 -7.71
C GLN A 216 -1.11 -17.66 -9.07
N CYS A 217 -0.53 -18.11 -10.18
CA CYS A 217 -1.03 -17.79 -11.52
C CYS A 217 -2.51 -18.15 -11.70
N ASP A 218 -2.92 -19.33 -11.25
CA ASP A 218 -4.29 -19.84 -11.43
C ASP A 218 -5.27 -19.04 -10.58
N VAL A 219 -4.89 -18.79 -9.32
CA VAL A 219 -5.66 -17.94 -8.39
C VAL A 219 -5.88 -16.54 -8.96
N ILE A 220 -4.83 -15.93 -9.54
CA ILE A 220 -4.95 -14.62 -10.16
C ILE A 220 -5.87 -14.70 -11.38
N LEU A 221 -5.70 -15.69 -12.26
CA LEU A 221 -6.54 -15.82 -13.47
C LEU A 221 -8.02 -16.02 -13.13
N GLU A 222 -8.33 -16.82 -12.11
CA GLU A 222 -9.69 -17.02 -11.60
C GLU A 222 -10.29 -15.69 -11.09
N ALA A 223 -9.52 -14.92 -10.30
CA ALA A 223 -9.98 -13.62 -9.80
C ALA A 223 -10.18 -12.57 -10.91
N LEU A 224 -9.46 -12.68 -12.03
CA LEU A 224 -9.61 -11.78 -13.17
C LEU A 224 -10.79 -12.15 -14.08
N GLN A 225 -11.30 -13.38 -14.02
CA GLN A 225 -12.34 -13.87 -14.92
C GLN A 225 -13.63 -13.05 -14.91
N PRO A 226 -14.16 -12.57 -13.77
CA PRO A 226 -15.38 -11.75 -13.75
C PRO A 226 -15.24 -10.43 -14.50
N ILE A 227 -14.01 -9.89 -14.59
CA ILE A 227 -13.71 -8.59 -15.19
C ILE A 227 -13.91 -8.60 -16.70
N LEU A 228 -13.79 -9.77 -17.35
CA LEU A 228 -14.05 -9.94 -18.78
C LEU A 228 -15.48 -9.57 -19.20
N TYR A 229 -16.44 -9.55 -18.26
CA TYR A 229 -17.85 -9.25 -18.53
C TYR A 229 -18.25 -7.83 -18.15
N CYS A 230 -17.29 -7.04 -17.67
CA CYS A 230 -17.51 -5.67 -17.27
C CYS A 230 -17.70 -4.75 -18.47
N ARG A 231 -18.37 -3.62 -18.23
CA ARG A 231 -18.64 -2.59 -19.26
C ARG A 231 -17.74 -1.37 -19.08
N GLU A 232 -17.13 -1.26 -17.91
CA GLU A 232 -16.21 -0.23 -17.50
C GLU A 232 -14.92 -0.35 -18.33
N VAL A 233 -14.69 0.62 -19.22
CA VAL A 233 -13.57 0.60 -20.17
C VAL A 233 -12.23 0.61 -19.44
N ASP A 234 -12.09 1.45 -18.41
CA ASP A 234 -10.86 1.58 -17.63
C ASP A 234 -10.48 0.26 -16.94
N LEU A 235 -11.48 -0.50 -16.46
CA LEU A 235 -11.25 -1.83 -15.90
C LEU A 235 -10.80 -2.84 -16.96
N LEU A 236 -11.42 -2.82 -18.14
CA LEU A 236 -11.03 -3.72 -19.24
C LEU A 236 -9.62 -3.42 -19.74
N GLU A 237 -9.25 -2.15 -19.88
CA GLU A 237 -7.90 -1.74 -20.27
C GLU A 237 -6.86 -2.22 -19.26
N GLN A 238 -7.08 -1.96 -17.97
CA GLN A 238 -6.17 -2.43 -16.93
C GLN A 238 -6.14 -3.96 -16.83
N PHE A 239 -7.27 -4.64 -17.02
CA PHE A 239 -7.34 -6.09 -17.09
C PHE A 239 -6.45 -6.63 -18.22
N LEU A 240 -6.51 -6.05 -19.42
CA LEU A 240 -5.69 -6.50 -20.56
C LEU A 240 -4.20 -6.37 -20.27
N VAL A 241 -3.78 -5.27 -19.63
CA VAL A 241 -2.40 -5.06 -19.19
C VAL A 241 -1.99 -6.16 -18.20
N CYS A 242 -2.82 -6.42 -17.20
CA CYS A 242 -2.57 -7.46 -16.19
C CYS A 242 -2.49 -8.85 -16.82
N PHE A 243 -3.44 -9.19 -17.67
CA PHE A 243 -3.55 -10.49 -18.33
C PHE A 243 -2.33 -10.78 -19.21
N VAL A 244 -1.93 -9.83 -20.07
CA VAL A 244 -0.73 -9.96 -20.91
C VAL A 244 0.53 -10.13 -20.05
N THR A 245 0.60 -9.43 -18.91
CA THR A 245 1.72 -9.54 -17.97
C THR A 245 1.83 -10.95 -17.38
N ILE A 246 0.71 -11.54 -16.97
CA ILE A 246 0.64 -12.92 -16.47
C ILE A 246 1.02 -13.90 -17.57
N MET A 247 0.47 -13.74 -18.78
CA MET A 247 0.74 -14.60 -19.93
C MET A 247 2.23 -14.67 -20.29
N ARG A 248 2.97 -13.57 -20.13
CA ARG A 248 4.43 -13.53 -20.34
C ARG A 248 5.21 -14.34 -19.29
N LYS A 249 4.63 -14.56 -18.11
CA LYS A 249 5.23 -15.32 -17.00
C LYS A 249 4.81 -16.79 -17.01
N MET A 250 3.80 -17.18 -17.79
CA MET A 250 3.34 -18.56 -17.86
C MET A 250 4.17 -19.41 -18.84
N ASP A 251 4.25 -20.72 -18.58
CA ASP A 251 4.76 -21.69 -19.55
C ASP A 251 3.67 -22.05 -20.57
N GLN A 252 3.98 -21.93 -21.86
CA GLN A 252 3.00 -22.13 -22.94
C GLN A 252 2.42 -23.56 -23.12
N PRO A 253 3.02 -24.68 -22.66
CA PRO A 253 2.42 -25.99 -22.94
C PRO A 253 1.25 -26.40 -22.00
N SER A 254 1.19 -25.89 -20.76
CA SER A 254 0.28 -26.42 -19.73
C SER A 254 -1.11 -25.77 -19.71
N TYR A 255 -1.22 -24.56 -20.26
CA TYR A 255 -2.40 -23.70 -20.10
C TYR A 255 -3.27 -23.58 -21.35
N SER A 256 -2.86 -24.20 -22.47
CA SER A 256 -3.58 -24.20 -23.75
C SER A 256 -5.03 -24.73 -23.63
N ASN A 257 -5.30 -25.65 -22.70
CA ASN A 257 -6.64 -26.17 -22.45
C ASN A 257 -7.53 -25.23 -21.62
N ASN A 258 -6.98 -24.40 -20.72
CA ASN A 258 -7.77 -23.41 -19.97
C ASN A 258 -7.91 -22.09 -20.75
N LEU A 259 -6.90 -21.69 -21.52
CA LEU A 259 -6.94 -20.48 -22.34
C LEU A 259 -7.93 -20.59 -23.51
N SER A 260 -8.05 -21.79 -24.10
CA SER A 260 -9.12 -22.06 -25.06
C SER A 260 -10.50 -21.98 -24.38
N VAL A 261 -10.69 -22.47 -23.16
CA VAL A 261 -11.97 -22.28 -22.44
C VAL A 261 -12.24 -20.82 -22.06
N VAL A 262 -11.22 -20.04 -21.71
CA VAL A 262 -11.37 -18.62 -21.32
C VAL A 262 -11.64 -17.70 -22.53
N PHE A 263 -10.99 -17.94 -23.69
CA PHE A 263 -11.18 -17.11 -24.90
C PHE A 263 -12.13 -17.68 -25.95
N PHE A 264 -12.15 -19.00 -26.21
CA PHE A 264 -13.01 -19.58 -27.27
C PHE A 264 -14.48 -19.67 -26.86
N PHE A 265 -14.84 -19.82 -25.58
CA PHE A 265 -16.24 -20.07 -25.21
C PHE A 265 -17.15 -18.84 -25.22
N LYS A 266 -16.64 -17.60 -25.33
CA LYS A 266 -17.49 -16.41 -25.10
C LYS A 266 -17.45 -15.28 -26.12
N LEU A 267 -16.63 -15.38 -27.17
CA LEU A 267 -16.85 -14.58 -28.39
C LEU A 267 -17.96 -15.14 -29.29
N GLN A 268 -18.53 -16.31 -28.96
CA GLN A 268 -19.65 -16.91 -29.72
C GLN A 268 -21.05 -16.56 -29.21
N VAL A 269 -21.21 -15.79 -28.13
CA VAL A 269 -22.55 -15.40 -27.63
C VAL A 269 -22.73 -13.89 -27.76
N LYS A 270 -22.94 -13.45 -29.01
CA LYS A 270 -23.73 -12.28 -29.42
C LYS A 270 -23.69 -12.19 -30.95
N LYS A 271 -24.42 -13.10 -31.60
CA LYS A 271 -25.10 -12.81 -32.86
C LYS A 271 -26.58 -12.78 -32.59
#